data_AF-A0AAD9PWT4-F1
#
_entry.id   AF-A0AAD9PWT4-F1
#
_cell.length_a   1.000
_cell.length_b   1.000
_cell.length_c   1.000
_cell.angle_alpha   90.00
_cell.angle_beta   90.00
_cell.angle_gamma   90.00
#
_symmetry.space_group_name_H-M   'P 1'
#
loop_
_entity.id
_entity.type
_entity.pdbx_description
1 polymer ?
#
loop_
_entity_poly.entity_id
_entity_poly.type
_entity_poly.pdbx_seq_one_letter_code
_entity_poly.pdbx_strand_id
1 'polypeptide(L)'
;MRLQSHEDMRPVLIIRYRPSEHAIAVLRLIMQSDECTKVLNHLNIHVALVGSSFDDKAIGKQSKKCGDIQDIELRILHPTMSPRQLVIGNILSGGDKNLISSLVSSAEEACQAANALASHRALIQEERELKRRQEEDLHLSEFQDRQRQCQEASNQQPEDEESEDSTLVDPIELRQKRIAAFSEQGEPSKRPRRSPFYSNSSGEDSGTITFPGINREDSPAQCQSIIKYSKNN
;
A
#
# COMPACT_ATOMS: atom_id res chain seq x y z
N MET A 1 5.65 -17.13 -9.22
CA MET A 1 5.70 -15.87 -9.98
C MET A 1 5.40 -14.66 -9.10
N ARG A 2 4.14 -14.30 -8.79
CA ARG A 2 3.82 -13.04 -8.07
C ARG A 2 4.43 -12.96 -6.65
N LEU A 3 4.28 -14.03 -5.87
CA LEU A 3 4.84 -14.10 -4.51
C LEU A 3 6.38 -14.04 -4.51
N GLN A 4 7.01 -14.80 -5.40
CA GLN A 4 8.47 -14.80 -5.57
C GLN A 4 9.01 -13.42 -6.01
N SER A 5 8.35 -12.76 -6.96
CA SER A 5 8.72 -11.40 -7.37
C SER A 5 8.53 -10.37 -6.26
N HIS A 6 7.56 -10.58 -5.37
CA HIS A 6 7.36 -9.74 -4.20
C HIS A 6 8.44 -9.93 -3.13
N GLU A 7 8.84 -11.18 -2.87
CA GLU A 7 9.88 -11.51 -1.88
C GLU A 7 11.23 -10.99 -2.34
N ASP A 8 11.61 -11.29 -3.59
CA ASP A 8 12.92 -10.93 -4.12
C ASP A 8 12.97 -9.51 -4.70
N MET A 9 11.82 -8.83 -4.79
CA MET A 9 11.63 -7.55 -5.48
C MET A 9 12.15 -7.53 -6.93
N ARG A 10 12.28 -8.69 -7.56
CA ARG A 10 12.78 -8.81 -8.94
C ARG A 10 11.65 -8.64 -9.95
N PRO A 11 11.86 -7.88 -11.04
CA PRO A 11 10.88 -7.81 -12.12
C PRO A 11 10.74 -9.16 -12.81
N VAL A 12 9.61 -9.34 -13.48
CA VAL A 12 9.25 -10.61 -14.12
C VAL A 12 9.18 -10.42 -15.62
N LEU A 13 9.84 -11.29 -16.37
CA LEU A 13 9.71 -11.38 -17.82
C LEU A 13 8.87 -12.60 -18.17
N ILE A 14 7.76 -12.39 -18.88
CA ILE A 14 6.93 -13.46 -19.42
C ILE A 14 7.12 -13.51 -20.93
N ILE A 15 7.71 -14.60 -21.41
CA ILE A 15 7.88 -14.86 -22.84
C ILE A 15 6.77 -15.80 -23.28
N ARG A 16 5.84 -15.28 -24.06
CA ARG A 16 4.78 -16.06 -24.69
C ARG A 16 5.23 -16.42 -26.09
N TYR A 17 5.04 -17.66 -26.49
CA TYR A 17 5.36 -18.06 -27.86
C TYR A 17 4.35 -19.04 -28.41
N ARG A 18 4.17 -19.00 -29.73
CA ARG A 18 3.59 -20.06 -30.53
C ARG A 18 4.75 -20.84 -31.16
N PRO A 19 4.70 -22.17 -31.22
CA PRO A 19 5.77 -22.96 -31.81
C PRO A 19 5.85 -22.66 -33.31
N SER A 20 6.86 -21.88 -33.69
CA SER A 20 7.20 -21.56 -35.07
C SER A 20 8.72 -21.46 -35.21
N GLU A 21 9.23 -21.59 -36.44
CA GLU A 21 10.66 -21.40 -36.72
C GLU A 21 11.12 -19.98 -36.37
N HIS A 22 10.25 -18.99 -36.58
CA HIS A 22 10.53 -17.61 -36.22
C HIS A 22 10.68 -17.42 -34.70
N ALA A 23 9.78 -18.00 -33.89
CA ALA A 23 9.87 -17.94 -32.44
C ALA A 23 11.19 -18.57 -31.93
N ILE A 24 11.61 -19.69 -32.51
CA ILE A 24 12.88 -20.34 -32.17
C ILE A 24 14.07 -19.45 -32.52
N ALA A 25 14.06 -18.82 -33.70
CA ALA A 25 15.12 -17.91 -34.12
C ALA A 25 15.25 -16.70 -33.17
N VAL A 26 14.13 -16.09 -32.79
CA VAL A 26 14.10 -14.96 -31.85
C VAL A 26 14.59 -15.36 -30.47
N LEU A 27 14.14 -16.50 -29.93
CA LEU A 27 14.62 -17.00 -28.63
C LEU A 27 16.13 -17.25 -28.64
N ARG A 28 16.65 -17.85 -29.72
CA ARG A 28 18.10 -18.04 -29.88
C ARG A 28 18.85 -16.71 -29.94
N LEU A 29 18.34 -15.72 -30.65
CA LEU A 29 18.94 -14.39 -30.73
C LEU A 29 19.04 -13.74 -29.33
N ILE A 30 17.97 -13.83 -28.53
CA ILE A 30 17.96 -13.32 -27.15
C ILE A 30 18.98 -14.05 -26.28
N MET A 31 19.08 -15.38 -26.40
CA MET A 31 20.02 -16.18 -25.62
C MET A 31 21.49 -16.01 -26.03
N GLN A 32 21.75 -15.68 -27.30
CA GLN A 32 23.10 -15.48 -27.84
C GLN A 32 23.62 -14.06 -27.63
N SER A 33 22.75 -13.10 -27.29
CA SER A 33 23.15 -11.74 -27.00
C SER A 33 23.69 -11.63 -25.56
N ASP A 34 24.97 -11.30 -25.44
CA ASP A 34 25.62 -11.06 -24.13
C ASP A 34 25.01 -9.88 -23.36
N GLU A 35 24.52 -8.88 -24.08
CA GLU A 35 23.87 -7.71 -23.48
C GLU A 35 22.52 -8.09 -22.87
N CYS A 36 21.70 -8.85 -23.60
CA CYS A 36 20.44 -9.35 -23.05
C CYS A 36 20.67 -10.27 -21.87
N THR A 37 21.57 -11.24 -21.97
CA THR A 37 21.77 -12.24 -20.90
C THR A 37 22.19 -11.59 -19.58
N LYS A 38 23.02 -10.55 -19.60
CA LYS A 38 23.37 -9.77 -18.39
C LYS A 38 22.16 -9.17 -17.69
N VAL A 39 21.25 -8.54 -18.45
CA VAL A 39 20.06 -7.91 -17.86
C VAL A 39 19.03 -8.95 -17.45
N LEU A 40 18.85 -9.99 -18.27
CA LEU A 40 17.93 -11.10 -18.01
C LEU A 40 18.26 -11.87 -16.73
N ASN A 41 19.53 -11.93 -16.31
CA ASN A 41 19.92 -12.54 -15.03
C ASN A 41 19.31 -11.85 -13.79
N HIS A 42 18.90 -10.59 -13.92
CA HIS A 42 18.25 -9.82 -12.84
C HIS A 42 16.72 -9.97 -12.84
N LEU A 43 16.16 -10.69 -13.83
CA LEU A 43 14.74 -10.87 -14.02
C LEU A 43 14.32 -12.31 -13.70
N ASN A 44 13.09 -12.46 -13.19
CA ASN A 44 12.43 -13.75 -13.10
C ASN A 44 11.77 -14.09 -14.42
N ILE A 45 12.34 -15.05 -15.16
CA ILE A 45 11.88 -15.39 -16.51
C ILE A 45 10.89 -16.56 -16.45
N HIS A 46 9.74 -16.37 -17.07
CA HIS A 46 8.75 -17.42 -17.27
C HIS A 46 8.42 -17.55 -18.75
N VAL A 47 8.36 -18.78 -19.22
CA VAL A 47 8.09 -19.09 -20.63
C VAL A 47 6.75 -19.80 -20.71
N ALA A 48 5.86 -19.27 -21.56
CA ALA A 48 4.48 -19.71 -21.70
C ALA A 48 4.19 -20.08 -23.15
N LEU A 49 3.69 -21.28 -23.39
CA LEU A 49 3.08 -21.63 -24.66
C LEU A 49 1.73 -20.91 -24.77
N VAL A 50 1.50 -20.19 -25.86
CA VAL A 50 0.22 -19.48 -26.11
C VAL A 50 -0.93 -20.49 -26.09
N GLY A 51 -1.95 -20.21 -25.27
CA GLY A 51 -3.10 -21.12 -25.07
C GLY A 51 -2.89 -22.21 -24.02
N SER A 52 -1.74 -22.25 -23.35
CA SER A 52 -1.55 -23.10 -22.18
C SER A 52 -2.31 -22.58 -20.96
N SER A 53 -2.61 -23.46 -20.01
CA SER A 53 -3.22 -23.06 -18.72
C SER A 53 -2.36 -22.09 -17.92
N PHE A 54 -1.05 -22.05 -18.17
CA PHE A 54 -0.14 -21.09 -17.53
C PHE A 54 -0.30 -19.69 -18.16
N ASP A 55 -0.38 -19.61 -19.48
CA ASP A 55 -0.62 -18.36 -20.23
C ASP A 55 -1.89 -17.64 -19.75
N ASP A 56 -2.99 -18.40 -19.62
CA ASP A 56 -4.27 -17.88 -19.13
C ASP A 56 -4.17 -17.31 -17.69
N LYS A 57 -3.37 -17.94 -16.83
CA LYS A 57 -3.16 -17.52 -15.43
C LYS A 57 -2.20 -16.34 -15.32
N ALA A 58 -1.18 -16.31 -16.16
CA ALA A 58 -0.14 -15.29 -16.16
C ALA A 58 -0.68 -13.93 -16.59
N ILE A 59 -1.54 -13.92 -17.61
CA ILE A 59 -1.98 -12.68 -18.29
C ILE A 59 -3.43 -12.34 -18.02
N GLY A 60 -4.23 -13.32 -17.59
CA GLY A 60 -5.65 -13.14 -17.37
C GLY A 60 -6.43 -12.96 -18.67
N LYS A 61 -7.76 -12.84 -18.55
CA LYS A 61 -8.70 -12.80 -19.69
C LYS A 61 -8.57 -11.54 -20.59
N GLN A 62 -7.74 -10.58 -20.21
CA GLN A 62 -7.62 -9.26 -20.85
C GLN A 62 -6.91 -9.33 -22.23
N SER A 63 -6.11 -10.36 -22.53
CA SER A 63 -5.33 -10.44 -23.78
C SER A 63 -6.07 -11.03 -24.97
N LYS A 64 -7.28 -11.60 -24.79
CA LYS A 64 -8.03 -12.23 -25.91
C LYS A 64 -8.51 -11.23 -26.97
N LYS A 65 -8.35 -9.92 -26.74
CA LYS A 65 -8.75 -8.84 -27.68
C LYS A 65 -7.63 -8.37 -28.61
N CYS A 66 -6.39 -8.78 -28.39
CA CYS A 66 -5.30 -8.45 -29.32
C CYS A 66 -5.32 -9.47 -30.46
N GLY A 67 -6.09 -9.17 -31.50
CA GLY A 67 -5.98 -9.86 -32.79
C GLY A 67 -4.53 -9.76 -33.28
N ASP A 68 -4.01 -10.88 -33.77
CA ASP A 68 -2.63 -11.08 -34.19
C ASP A 68 -1.56 -11.04 -33.08
N ILE A 69 -1.66 -11.98 -32.13
CA ILE A 69 -0.46 -12.43 -31.40
C ILE A 69 0.53 -12.94 -32.45
N GLN A 70 1.59 -12.16 -32.69
CA GLN A 70 2.79 -12.60 -33.41
C GLN A 70 3.35 -13.86 -32.75
N ASP A 71 4.18 -14.62 -33.47
CA ASP A 71 4.70 -15.91 -32.99
C ASP A 71 5.41 -15.84 -31.62
N ILE A 72 5.88 -14.67 -31.18
CA ILE A 72 6.44 -14.44 -29.85
C ILE A 72 6.10 -13.05 -29.32
N GLU A 73 5.77 -12.98 -28.04
CA GLU A 73 5.43 -11.75 -27.30
C GLU A 73 6.14 -11.76 -25.95
N LEU A 74 6.83 -10.69 -25.61
CA LEU A 74 7.58 -10.53 -24.37
C LEU A 74 6.91 -9.48 -23.51
N ARG A 75 6.61 -9.82 -22.26
CA ARG A 75 5.98 -8.90 -21.31
C ARG A 75 6.86 -8.72 -20.09
N ILE A 76 7.22 -7.48 -19.81
CA ILE A 76 7.97 -7.15 -18.59
C ILE A 76 6.97 -6.62 -17.56
N LEU A 77 6.98 -7.23 -16.38
CA LEU A 77 6.15 -6.82 -15.26
C LEU A 77 7.02 -6.29 -14.12
N HIS A 78 6.59 -5.16 -13.59
CA HIS A 78 7.23 -4.45 -12.50
C HIS A 78 6.61 -4.89 -11.16
N PRO A 79 7.42 -5.13 -10.13
CA PRO A 79 6.90 -5.28 -8.77
C PRO A 79 6.22 -3.98 -8.34
N THR A 80 5.35 -4.05 -7.34
CA THR A 80 4.70 -2.88 -6.75
C THR A 80 4.86 -2.88 -5.24
N MET A 81 4.41 -1.82 -4.56
CA MET A 81 4.31 -1.82 -3.10
C MET A 81 3.35 -2.92 -2.58
N SER A 82 2.40 -3.37 -3.39
CA SER A 82 1.47 -4.44 -3.02
C SER A 82 2.04 -5.83 -3.34
N PRO A 83 1.99 -6.79 -2.40
CA PRO A 83 2.45 -8.17 -2.63
C PRO A 83 1.64 -8.97 -3.63
N ARG A 84 0.45 -8.49 -3.99
CA ARG A 84 -0.49 -9.24 -4.82
C ARG A 84 -0.54 -8.75 -6.26
N GLN A 85 0.13 -7.64 -6.55
CA GLN A 85 -0.01 -6.93 -7.82
C GLN A 85 1.35 -6.71 -8.48
N LEU A 86 1.39 -7.03 -9.77
CA LEU A 86 2.45 -6.64 -10.68
C LEU A 86 1.82 -5.76 -11.76
N VAL A 87 2.53 -4.74 -12.20
CA VAL A 87 2.09 -3.84 -13.27
C VAL A 87 2.84 -4.21 -14.54
N ILE A 88 2.13 -4.25 -15.67
CA ILE A 88 2.77 -4.45 -16.97
C ILE A 88 3.49 -3.14 -17.32
N GLY A 89 4.80 -3.22 -17.54
CA GLY A 89 5.58 -2.10 -18.05
C GLY A 89 5.49 -2.07 -19.56
N ASN A 90 6.35 -2.85 -20.22
CA ASN A 90 6.40 -2.94 -21.67
C ASN A 90 5.98 -4.31 -22.20
N ILE A 91 5.38 -4.27 -23.40
CA ILE A 91 5.04 -5.43 -24.23
C ILE A 91 5.82 -5.29 -25.54
N LEU A 92 6.66 -6.27 -25.85
CA LEU A 92 7.50 -6.30 -27.05
C LEU A 92 7.08 -7.47 -27.94
N SER A 93 7.16 -7.29 -29.25
CA SER A 93 6.79 -8.32 -30.21
C SER A 93 8.03 -8.86 -30.93
N GLY A 94 8.02 -10.15 -31.27
CA GLY A 94 9.16 -10.79 -31.94
C GLY A 94 9.55 -10.23 -33.30
N GLY A 95 8.60 -9.60 -33.99
CA GLY A 95 8.81 -8.99 -35.30
C GLY A 95 9.53 -7.63 -35.24
N ASP A 96 9.82 -7.11 -34.04
CA ASP A 96 10.42 -5.79 -33.88
C ASP A 96 11.90 -5.81 -34.30
N LYS A 97 12.28 -4.96 -35.27
CA LYS A 97 13.67 -4.89 -35.80
C LYS A 97 14.72 -4.55 -34.74
N ASN A 98 14.30 -3.87 -33.68
CA ASN A 98 15.16 -3.41 -32.58
C ASN A 98 14.86 -4.17 -31.27
N LEU A 99 14.35 -5.39 -31.36
CA LEU A 99 13.89 -6.18 -30.20
C LEU A 99 14.93 -6.26 -29.08
N ILE A 100 16.20 -6.52 -29.41
CA ILE A 100 17.28 -6.68 -28.42
C ILE A 100 17.50 -5.37 -27.64
N SER A 101 17.70 -4.25 -28.34
CA SER A 101 17.88 -2.96 -27.68
C SER A 101 16.65 -2.55 -26.87
N SER A 102 15.44 -2.77 -27.39
CA SER A 102 14.20 -2.44 -26.69
C SER A 102 13.99 -3.32 -25.46
N LEU A 103 14.35 -4.61 -25.54
CA LEU A 103 14.29 -5.55 -24.43
C LEU A 103 15.28 -5.16 -23.33
N VAL A 104 16.52 -4.82 -23.69
CA VAL A 104 17.55 -4.35 -22.75
C VAL A 104 17.07 -3.09 -22.04
N SER A 105 16.69 -2.04 -22.77
CA SER A 105 16.23 -0.78 -22.15
C SER A 105 15.00 -0.98 -21.27
N SER A 106 14.02 -1.77 -21.71
CA SER A 106 12.81 -2.03 -20.92
C SER A 106 13.12 -2.86 -19.66
N ALA A 107 14.06 -3.80 -19.75
CA ALA A 107 14.45 -4.62 -18.62
C ALA A 107 15.29 -3.82 -17.60
N GLU A 108 16.16 -2.92 -18.07
CA GLU A 108 16.89 -1.97 -17.22
C GLU A 108 15.93 -1.02 -16.50
N GLU A 109 14.95 -0.45 -17.21
CA GLU A 109 13.90 0.37 -16.61
C GLU A 109 13.14 -0.40 -15.52
N ALA A 110 12.82 -1.67 -15.77
CA ALA A 110 12.18 -2.51 -14.77
C ALA A 110 13.04 -2.78 -13.54
N CYS A 111 14.34 -3.00 -13.74
CA CYS A 111 15.29 -3.14 -12.63
C CYS A 111 15.42 -1.84 -11.82
N GLN A 112 15.45 -0.69 -12.48
CA GLN A 112 15.50 0.61 -11.80
C GLN A 112 14.23 0.86 -10.98
N ALA A 113 13.05 0.59 -11.55
CA ALA A 113 11.78 0.69 -10.84
C ALA A 113 11.72 -0.26 -9.63
N ALA A 114 12.20 -1.48 -9.78
CA ALA A 114 12.30 -2.46 -8.70
C ALA A 114 13.23 -1.97 -7.57
N ASN A 115 14.39 -1.43 -7.91
CA ASN A 115 15.35 -0.89 -6.93
C ASN A 115 14.77 0.31 -6.17
N ALA A 116 14.09 1.23 -6.86
CA ALA A 116 13.42 2.36 -6.23
C ALA A 116 12.32 1.93 -5.24
N LEU A 117 11.57 0.87 -5.59
CA LEU A 117 10.57 0.30 -4.69
C LEU A 117 11.20 -0.43 -3.51
N ALA A 118 12.31 -1.13 -3.71
CA ALA A 118 13.05 -1.78 -2.64
C ALA A 118 13.58 -0.75 -1.63
N SER A 119 14.18 0.36 -2.10
CA SER A 119 14.64 1.43 -1.22
C SER A 119 13.47 2.09 -0.48
N HIS A 120 12.34 2.32 -1.15
CA HIS A 120 11.16 2.91 -0.51
C HIS A 120 10.57 2.00 0.58
N ARG A 121 10.55 0.68 0.37
CA ARG A 121 10.14 -0.29 1.39
C ARG A 121 11.06 -0.28 2.60
N ALA A 122 12.37 -0.19 2.38
CA ALA A 122 13.35 -0.10 3.45
C ALA A 122 13.12 1.16 4.31
N LEU A 123 12.89 2.32 3.67
CA LEU A 123 12.59 3.56 4.38
C LEU A 123 11.31 3.47 5.21
N ILE A 124 10.24 2.87 4.68
CA ILE A 124 8.99 2.68 5.44
C ILE A 124 9.22 1.77 6.66
N GLN A 125 10.06 0.74 6.53
CA GLN A 125 10.39 -0.14 7.65
C GLN A 125 11.18 0.62 8.72
N GLU A 126 12.19 1.38 8.32
CA GLU A 126 12.99 2.22 9.21
C GLU A 126 12.12 3.26 9.94
N GLU A 127 11.21 3.94 9.23
CA GLU A 127 10.28 4.92 9.82
C GLU A 127 9.39 4.27 10.89
N ARG A 128 8.89 3.06 10.63
CA ARG A 128 8.06 2.31 11.59
C ARG A 128 8.84 1.89 12.83
N GLU A 129 10.10 1.50 12.67
CA GLU A 129 10.97 1.16 13.79
C GLU A 129 11.32 2.39 14.61
N LEU A 130 11.61 3.50 13.95
CA LEU A 130 11.92 4.77 14.60
C LEU A 130 10.73 5.29 15.41
N LYS A 131 9.51 5.25 14.85
CA LYS A 131 8.28 5.61 15.59
C LYS A 131 8.09 4.74 16.84
N ARG A 132 8.33 3.43 16.73
CA ARG A 132 8.23 2.51 17.87
C ARG A 132 9.21 2.87 18.97
N ARG A 133 10.47 3.15 18.62
CA ARG A 133 11.49 3.58 19.59
C ARG A 133 11.12 4.91 20.25
N GLN A 134 10.63 5.87 19.48
CA GLN A 134 10.17 7.16 20.01
C GLN A 134 9.01 6.99 20.99
N GLU A 135 8.06 6.10 20.70
CA GLU A 135 6.94 5.80 21.60
C GLU A 135 7.41 5.11 22.89
N GLU A 136 8.36 4.17 22.80
CA GLU A 136 8.99 3.52 23.96
C GLU A 136 9.76 4.53 24.84
N ASP A 137 10.54 5.42 24.22
CA ASP A 137 11.29 6.47 24.92
C ASP A 137 10.37 7.47 25.61
N LEU A 138 9.28 7.87 24.94
CA LEU A 138 8.25 8.74 25.52
C LEU A 138 7.59 8.06 26.73
N HIS A 139 7.19 6.79 26.59
CA HIS A 139 6.61 6.03 27.70
C HIS A 139 7.55 5.94 28.90
N LEU A 140 8.85 5.75 28.67
CA LEU A 140 9.85 5.70 29.73
C LEU A 140 9.99 7.06 30.43
N SER A 141 10.02 8.16 29.67
CA SER A 141 10.07 9.52 30.21
C SER A 141 8.83 9.85 31.04
N GLU A 142 7.63 9.56 30.52
CA GLU A 142 6.37 9.78 31.23
C GLU A 142 6.31 8.99 32.54
N PHE A 143 6.82 7.76 32.55
CA PHE A 143 6.89 6.94 33.77
C PHE A 143 7.83 7.56 34.81
N GLN A 144 9.01 8.04 34.39
CA GLN A 144 9.95 8.72 35.26
C GLN A 144 9.39 10.04 35.81
N ASP A 145 8.70 10.83 34.99
CA ASP A 145 8.08 12.08 35.42
C ASP A 145 6.96 11.83 36.43
N ARG A 146 6.11 10.81 36.22
CA ARG A 146 5.11 10.41 37.23
C ARG A 146 5.77 9.96 38.52
N GLN A 147 6.87 9.20 38.45
CA GLN A 147 7.59 8.76 39.64
C GLN A 147 8.16 9.96 40.42
N ARG A 148 8.74 10.95 39.73
CA ARG A 148 9.21 12.20 40.35
C ARG A 148 8.08 12.99 40.97
N GLN A 149 6.97 13.18 40.28
CA GLN A 149 5.79 13.86 40.83
C GLN A 149 5.24 13.17 42.08
N CYS A 150 5.21 11.83 42.12
CA CYS A 150 4.79 11.09 43.32
C CYS A 150 5.78 11.29 44.48
N GLN A 151 7.09 11.33 44.20
CA GLN A 151 8.13 11.57 45.21
C GLN A 151 8.07 13.01 45.75
N GLU A 152 7.88 14.00 44.87
CA GLU A 152 7.72 15.41 45.26
C GLU A 152 6.44 15.63 46.07
N ALA A 153 5.33 14.98 45.69
CA ALA A 153 4.10 15.00 46.47
C ALA A 153 4.24 14.32 47.84
N SER A 154 5.09 13.29 47.96
CA SER A 154 5.38 12.64 49.25
C SER A 154 6.35 13.44 50.13
N ASN A 155 7.23 14.24 49.55
CA ASN A 155 8.16 15.11 50.27
C ASN A 155 7.51 16.44 50.73
N GLN A 156 6.32 16.78 50.22
CA GLN A 156 5.46 17.82 50.79
C GLN A 156 4.54 17.21 51.86
N GLN A 157 5.13 16.75 52.97
CA GLN A 157 4.37 16.68 54.22
C GLN A 157 4.31 18.09 54.81
N PRO A 158 3.14 18.56 55.27
CA PRO A 158 2.99 19.88 55.85
C PRO A 158 3.84 19.97 57.10
N GLU A 159 4.64 21.02 57.22
CA GLU A 159 5.21 21.39 58.51
C GLU A 159 4.03 21.63 59.47
N ASP A 160 4.10 20.96 60.62
CA ASP A 160 3.16 21.10 61.72
C ASP A 160 3.10 22.57 62.17
N GLU A 161 2.07 23.30 61.74
CA GLU A 161 1.50 24.39 62.54
C GLU A 161 0.26 23.85 63.25
N GLU A 162 0.36 23.78 64.57
CA GLU A 162 -0.78 23.57 65.48
C GLU A 162 -1.94 24.50 65.10
N SER A 163 -3.04 23.93 64.63
CA SER A 163 -4.36 24.51 64.89
C SER A 163 -5.39 23.40 64.99
N GLU A 164 -5.93 23.26 66.20
CA GLU A 164 -7.11 22.49 66.53
C GLU A 164 -8.26 22.91 65.61
N ASP A 165 -8.72 22.02 64.73
CA ASP A 165 -10.14 21.63 64.59
C ASP A 165 -10.26 20.52 63.53
N SER A 166 -9.92 19.28 63.91
CA SER A 166 -10.11 18.12 63.03
C SER A 166 -11.59 17.75 62.97
N THR A 167 -12.37 18.43 62.13
CA THR A 167 -13.61 17.85 61.61
C THR A 167 -13.24 16.77 60.59
N LEU A 168 -12.85 15.61 61.12
CA LEU A 168 -12.69 14.35 60.40
C LEU A 168 -14.03 13.96 59.78
N VAL A 169 -14.30 14.42 58.57
CA VAL A 169 -15.41 13.92 57.77
C VAL A 169 -15.01 12.55 57.25
N ASP A 170 -15.63 11.51 57.81
CA ASP A 170 -15.39 10.11 57.45
C ASP A 170 -15.59 9.92 55.94
N PRO A 171 -14.61 9.39 55.19
CA PRO A 171 -14.72 9.17 53.75
C PRO A 171 -15.93 8.31 53.34
N ILE A 172 -16.48 7.52 54.25
CA ILE A 172 -17.71 6.75 54.02
C ILE A 172 -18.94 7.67 53.93
N GLU A 173 -19.02 8.69 54.78
CA GLU A 173 -20.12 9.64 54.82
C GLU A 173 -20.14 10.54 53.59
N LEU A 174 -18.94 10.95 53.13
CA LEU A 174 -18.73 11.72 51.91
C LEU A 174 -19.14 10.92 50.66
N ARG A 175 -18.87 9.60 50.66
CA ARG A 175 -19.32 8.69 49.61
C ARG A 175 -20.84 8.51 49.62
N GLN A 176 -21.46 8.38 50.80
CA GLN A 176 -22.91 8.27 50.93
C GLN A 176 -23.65 9.55 50.52
N LYS A 177 -23.16 10.73 50.90
CA LYS A 177 -23.69 12.01 50.43
C LYS A 177 -23.58 12.17 48.91
N ARG A 178 -22.47 11.72 48.31
CA ARG A 178 -22.29 11.75 46.85
C ARG A 178 -23.27 10.81 46.14
N ILE A 179 -23.53 9.62 46.69
CA ILE A 179 -24.52 8.67 46.16
C ILE A 179 -25.95 9.21 46.30
N ALA A 180 -26.29 9.84 47.43
CA ALA A 180 -27.60 10.46 47.65
C ALA A 180 -27.85 11.62 46.68
N ALA A 181 -26.86 12.49 46.45
CA ALA A 181 -26.95 13.59 45.50
C ALA A 181 -27.15 13.13 44.04
N PHE A 182 -26.63 11.95 43.68
CA PHE A 182 -26.87 11.34 42.37
C PHE A 182 -28.27 10.70 42.24
N SER A 183 -28.97 10.45 43.35
CA SER A 183 -30.32 9.85 43.34
C SER A 183 -31.46 10.88 43.23
N GLU A 184 -31.19 12.14 43.56
CA GLU A 184 -32.18 13.24 43.49
C GLU A 184 -32.16 13.99 42.15
N GLN A 185 -31.11 13.83 41.32
CA GLN A 185 -31.03 14.45 40.00
C GLN A 185 -31.13 13.43 38.87
N GLY A 186 -32.35 13.27 38.36
CA GLY A 186 -32.54 13.00 36.92
C GLY A 186 -32.94 11.59 36.55
N GLU A 187 -34.19 11.47 36.10
CA GLU A 187 -34.76 10.33 35.39
C GLU A 187 -33.84 9.79 34.28
N PRO A 188 -33.85 8.47 34.03
CA PRO A 188 -33.04 7.86 32.98
C PRO A 188 -33.56 8.26 31.60
N SER A 189 -32.84 9.15 30.91
CA SER A 189 -33.05 9.39 29.48
C SER A 189 -32.76 8.10 28.71
N LYS A 190 -33.82 7.48 28.19
CA LYS A 190 -33.76 6.32 27.28
C LYS A 190 -33.15 6.75 25.94
N ARG A 191 -31.82 6.71 25.82
CA ARG A 191 -31.17 6.56 24.51
C ARG A 191 -31.06 5.07 24.18
N PRO A 192 -31.40 4.63 22.96
CA PRO A 192 -31.33 3.21 22.60
C PRO A 192 -29.87 2.75 22.55
N ARG A 193 -29.53 1.74 23.35
CA ARG A 193 -28.30 0.96 23.18
C ARG A 193 -28.43 0.13 21.90
N ARG A 194 -27.65 0.43 20.87
CA ARG A 194 -27.26 -0.58 19.88
C ARG A 194 -26.26 -1.52 20.55
N SER A 195 -26.55 -2.82 20.49
CA SER A 195 -25.76 -3.92 21.04
C SER A 195 -24.34 -3.99 20.46
N PRO A 196 -23.36 -4.47 21.22
CA PRO A 196 -22.06 -4.85 20.69
C PRO A 196 -22.14 -6.26 20.09
N PHE A 197 -21.96 -6.37 18.77
CA PHE A 197 -21.57 -7.63 18.13
C PHE A 197 -20.20 -7.42 17.49
N TYR A 198 -19.21 -8.10 18.07
CA TYR A 198 -17.87 -8.44 17.57
C TYR A 198 -17.21 -7.50 16.55
N SER A 199 -16.26 -6.74 17.09
CA SER A 199 -15.04 -6.31 16.42
C SER A 199 -14.26 -7.52 15.85
N ASN A 200 -13.95 -7.48 14.56
CA ASN A 200 -12.64 -7.89 14.06
C ASN A 200 -12.06 -6.72 13.26
N SER A 201 -10.88 -6.33 13.71
CA SER A 201 -10.06 -5.19 13.37
C SER A 201 -9.37 -5.31 12.01
N SER A 202 -9.38 -4.23 11.22
CA SER A 202 -8.16 -3.58 10.68
C SER A 202 -8.58 -2.47 9.71
N GLY A 203 -8.78 -1.26 10.23
CA GLY A 203 -8.95 -0.06 9.43
C GLY A 203 -7.59 0.45 8.95
N GLU A 204 -7.39 0.45 7.63
CA GLU A 204 -6.39 1.29 6.97
C GLU A 204 -6.96 2.71 6.93
N ASP A 205 -6.32 3.61 7.67
CA ASP A 205 -6.57 5.04 7.64
C ASP A 205 -5.95 5.63 6.37
N SER A 206 -6.79 5.94 5.38
CA SER A 206 -6.40 6.70 4.19
C SER A 206 -7.26 7.97 4.13
N GLY A 207 -6.74 9.04 4.73
CA GLY A 207 -7.36 10.36 4.70
C GLY A 207 -7.57 10.87 3.27
N THR A 208 -8.83 11.05 2.88
CA THR A 208 -9.22 11.81 1.69
C THR A 208 -10.03 13.01 2.16
N ILE A 209 -9.50 14.22 1.92
CA ILE A 209 -10.20 15.48 2.22
C ILE A 209 -11.09 15.81 1.01
N THR A 210 -12.41 15.73 1.18
CA THR A 210 -13.40 16.24 0.21
C THR A 210 -13.98 17.56 0.71
N PHE A 211 -13.87 18.61 -0.10
CA PHE A 211 -14.54 19.90 0.13
C PHE A 211 -16.02 19.83 -0.27
N PRO A 212 -16.96 20.41 0.50
CA PRO A 212 -18.40 20.35 0.18
C PRO A 212 -18.90 21.56 -0.63
N GLY A 213 -19.83 21.29 -1.55
CA GLY A 213 -20.68 22.26 -2.26
C GLY A 213 -20.18 22.57 -3.68
N ILE A 214 -20.92 22.28 -4.75
CA ILE A 214 -22.22 22.86 -5.08
C ILE A 214 -23.05 21.85 -5.90
N ASN A 215 -24.31 21.67 -5.49
CA ASN A 215 -25.35 20.97 -6.24
C ASN A 215 -25.59 21.66 -7.59
N ARG A 216 -25.70 20.88 -8.67
CA ARG A 216 -26.71 21.11 -9.72
C ARG A 216 -26.93 19.84 -10.53
N GLU A 217 -28.20 19.45 -10.55
CA GLU A 217 -28.79 18.43 -11.41
C GLU A 217 -28.67 18.83 -12.89
N ASP A 218 -29.08 17.88 -13.75
CA ASP A 218 -29.36 17.99 -15.19
C ASP A 218 -28.21 17.66 -16.17
N SER A 219 -28.18 16.39 -16.58
CA SER A 219 -28.06 16.05 -18.02
C SER A 219 -29.31 16.57 -18.76
N PRO A 220 -29.31 16.93 -20.06
CA PRO A 220 -28.64 16.19 -21.13
C PRO A 220 -28.13 17.04 -22.34
N ALA A 221 -27.69 16.32 -23.39
CA ALA A 221 -27.65 16.71 -24.80
C ALA A 221 -26.31 17.19 -25.41
N GLN A 222 -25.86 16.36 -26.38
CA GLN A 222 -25.48 16.72 -27.75
C GLN A 222 -24.75 18.05 -28.01
N CYS A 223 -23.52 17.96 -28.52
CA CYS A 223 -22.93 18.85 -29.55
C CYS A 223 -21.73 18.09 -30.16
N GLN A 224 -21.91 17.40 -31.28
CA GLN A 224 -21.57 17.87 -32.63
C GLN A 224 -20.16 18.46 -32.80
N SER A 225 -19.35 17.64 -33.48
CA SER A 225 -18.30 17.98 -34.45
C SER A 225 -18.15 19.44 -34.87
N ILE A 226 -16.92 19.93 -34.90
CA ILE A 226 -16.26 20.62 -36.03
C ILE A 226 -14.74 20.64 -35.75
N ILE A 227 -13.96 19.86 -36.51
CA ILE A 227 -12.51 20.05 -36.64
C ILE A 227 -12.32 20.78 -37.98
N LYS A 228 -11.85 22.03 -37.92
CA LYS A 228 -11.41 22.80 -39.09
C LYS A 228 -9.99 22.37 -39.45
N TYR A 229 -9.80 21.76 -40.61
CA TYR A 229 -8.48 21.67 -41.25
C TYR A 229 -8.27 22.88 -42.15
N SER A 230 -7.26 23.68 -41.82
CA SER A 230 -6.64 24.63 -42.75
C SER A 230 -5.63 23.86 -43.61
N LYS A 231 -5.78 23.92 -44.94
CA LYS A 231 -4.73 23.58 -45.91
C LYS A 231 -4.41 24.84 -46.69
N ASN A 232 -3.18 25.32 -46.52
CA ASN A 232 -2.57 26.32 -47.37
C ASN A 232 -2.26 25.71 -48.73
N ASN A 233 -2.66 26.41 -49.80
CA ASN A 233 -1.93 26.49 -51.06
C ASN A 233 -1.26 27.86 -51.09
#